data_AF-A0A7Y3F2C0-F1
#
_entry.id   AF-A0A7Y3F2C0-F1
#
_cell.length_a   1.000
_cell.length_b   1.000
_cell.length_c   1.000
_cell.angle_alpha   90.00
_cell.angle_beta   90.00
_cell.angle_gamma   90.00
#
_symmetry.space_group_name_H-M   'P 1'
#
loop_
_entity.id
_entity.type
_entity.pdbx_description
1 polymer ?
#
loop_
_entity_poly.entity_id
_entity_poly.type
_entity_poly.pdbx_seq_one_letter_code
_entity_poly.pdbx_strand_id
1 'polypeptide(L)'
;MVVALIVLVTIVVFILVDYALRVLLKRAREERTRREREEALDIGLKLDVSEEADTLKRVEVDNPKARILAVDDEESILNSFRKMLVLAGYSIDTVETGQEALGLIRKHDYDFVFTDLKMPEMDGVEVTKAVKHLRPDIDVIVITGYASIETAVDTVRFGAMDYVEKPFTEDELLAFVSNALIKRQAKLERHMRHKIRLIKPGTGESHSKFELNVPAGIFISPQHAWAKIESNGTIRTGPDDLIRKIFENIDAVRLPENGQVVEQGETLFTLKIDDYDLNIPAPVSGRVTSVNTEHAEHPEWLAIKPFTLSWMCGIEPSNLSAELSSLLIGRDSVAWYQGEIDRYHEFANQFLRDTTELGADESKEAEQKRNDRFVKMLADFSEPFLQAGSFS
;
A
#
# COMPACT_ATOMS: atom_id res chain seq x y z
N MET A 1 0.42 35.45 -40.29
CA MET A 1 0.89 34.11 -40.72
C MET A 1 2.24 33.72 -40.11
N VAL A 2 3.29 34.54 -40.25
CA VAL A 2 4.65 34.23 -39.74
C VAL A 2 4.69 34.05 -38.22
N VAL A 3 4.01 34.93 -37.46
CA VAL A 3 3.98 34.85 -35.98
C VAL A 3 3.29 33.57 -35.49
N ALA A 4 2.17 33.18 -36.10
CA ALA A 4 1.45 31.95 -35.76
C ALA A 4 2.28 30.69 -36.05
N LEU A 5 3.05 30.70 -37.15
CA LEU A 5 3.97 29.61 -37.49
C LEU A 5 5.12 29.51 -36.48
N ILE A 6 5.70 30.63 -36.06
CA ILE A 6 6.77 30.66 -35.05
C ILE A 6 6.25 30.13 -33.70
N VAL A 7 5.06 30.54 -33.28
CA VAL A 7 4.44 30.07 -32.03
C VAL A 7 4.16 28.57 -32.10
N LEU A 8 3.59 28.08 -33.20
CA LEU A 8 3.33 26.65 -33.41
C LEU A 8 4.62 25.83 -33.35
N VAL A 9 5.67 26.26 -34.04
CA VAL A 9 6.97 25.58 -34.05
C VAL A 9 7.59 25.56 -32.65
N THR A 10 7.48 26.67 -31.91
CA THR A 10 8.02 26.76 -30.54
C THR A 10 7.30 25.80 -29.59
N ILE A 11 5.97 25.69 -29.69
CA ILE A 11 5.18 24.75 -28.88
C ILE A 11 5.54 23.30 -29.22
N VAL A 12 5.66 22.97 -30.51
CA VAL A 12 6.03 21.61 -30.94
C VAL A 12 7.43 21.23 -30.44
N VAL A 13 8.40 22.15 -30.54
CA VAL A 13 9.76 21.93 -30.02
C VAL A 13 9.74 21.72 -28.50
N PHE A 14 8.97 22.52 -27.77
CA PHE A 14 8.85 22.38 -26.31
C PHE A 14 8.27 21.02 -25.90
N ILE A 15 7.21 20.56 -26.57
CA ILE A 15 6.60 19.24 -26.32
C ILE A 15 7.59 18.10 -26.64
N LEU A 16 8.35 18.22 -27.73
CA LEU A 16 9.35 17.21 -28.10
C LEU A 16 10.50 17.15 -27.09
N VAL A 17 10.95 18.29 -26.59
CA VAL A 17 12.00 18.38 -25.57
C VAL A 17 11.51 17.84 -24.23
N ASP A 18 10.31 18.20 -23.78
CA ASP A 18 9.71 17.69 -22.54
C ASP A 18 9.52 16.16 -22.61
N TYR A 19 9.01 15.66 -23.73
CA TYR A 19 8.87 14.22 -23.95
C TYR A 19 10.22 13.50 -23.95
N ALA A 20 11.22 14.03 -24.65
CA ALA A 20 12.56 13.47 -24.65
C ALA A 20 13.18 13.47 -23.24
N LEU A 21 12.98 14.54 -22.48
CA LEU A 21 13.44 14.67 -21.10
C LEU A 21 12.78 13.62 -20.20
N ARG A 22 11.45 13.43 -20.29
CA ARG A 22 10.73 12.38 -19.54
C ARG A 22 11.23 10.98 -19.87
N VAL A 23 11.43 10.67 -21.14
CA VAL A 23 11.96 9.37 -21.59
C VAL A 23 13.38 9.15 -21.06
N LEU A 24 14.24 10.16 -21.14
CA LEU A 24 15.62 10.09 -20.64
C LEU A 24 15.66 9.93 -19.11
N LEU A 25 14.85 10.70 -18.37
CA LEU A 25 14.74 10.60 -16.93
C LEU A 25 14.19 9.23 -16.49
N LYS A 26 13.19 8.69 -17.20
CA LYS A 26 12.65 7.35 -16.96
C LYS A 26 13.73 6.28 -17.14
N ARG A 27 14.45 6.30 -18.28
CA ARG A 27 15.55 5.35 -18.54
C ARG A 27 16.67 5.47 -17.52
N ALA A 28 17.06 6.69 -17.15
CA ALA A 28 18.10 6.92 -16.15
C ALA A 28 17.69 6.39 -14.76
N ARG A 29 16.42 6.56 -14.36
CA ARG A 29 15.88 5.99 -13.13
C ARG A 29 15.85 4.46 -13.18
N GLU A 30 15.37 3.87 -14.27
CA GLU A 30 15.34 2.41 -14.47
C GLU A 30 16.74 1.80 -14.43
N GLU A 31 17.71 2.40 -15.11
CA GLU A 31 19.11 1.95 -15.07
C GLU A 31 19.71 2.08 -13.66
N ARG A 32 19.42 3.18 -12.95
CA ARG A 32 19.89 3.37 -11.57
C ARG A 32 19.29 2.32 -10.63
N THR A 33 17.97 2.13 -10.65
CA THR A 33 17.28 1.14 -9.83
C THR A 33 17.74 -0.28 -10.17
N ARG A 34 18.01 -0.57 -11.44
CA ARG A 34 18.59 -1.86 -11.84
C ARG A 34 19.99 -2.06 -11.26
N ARG A 35 20.86 -1.05 -11.30
CA ARG A 35 22.20 -1.11 -10.69
C ARG A 35 22.12 -1.30 -9.19
N GLU A 36 21.26 -0.55 -8.50
CA GLU A 36 21.03 -0.69 -7.06
C GLU A 36 20.59 -2.12 -6.71
N ARG A 37 19.73 -2.74 -7.52
CA ARG A 37 19.32 -4.15 -7.35
C ARG A 37 20.42 -5.15 -7.66
N GLU A 38 21.22 -4.90 -8.69
CA GLU A 38 22.39 -5.73 -9.02
C GLU A 38 23.43 -5.68 -7.89
N GLU A 39 23.65 -4.50 -7.30
CA GLU A 39 24.50 -4.31 -6.12
C GLU A 39 23.92 -5.03 -4.88
N ALA A 40 22.62 -4.90 -4.63
CA ALA A 40 21.95 -5.63 -3.54
C ALA A 40 22.08 -7.15 -3.70
N LEU A 41 21.97 -7.66 -4.93
CA LEU A 41 22.18 -9.07 -5.25
C LEU A 41 23.62 -9.51 -4.93
N ASP A 42 24.62 -8.74 -5.34
CA ASP A 42 26.03 -9.06 -5.06
C ASP A 42 26.37 -9.02 -3.56
N ILE A 43 25.82 -8.05 -2.84
CA ILE A 43 25.98 -7.92 -1.37
C ILE A 43 25.28 -9.09 -0.66
N GLY A 44 24.02 -9.37 -1.01
CA GLY A 44 23.21 -10.45 -0.46
C GLY A 44 23.87 -11.82 -0.56
N LEU A 45 24.52 -12.11 -1.69
CA LEU A 45 25.22 -13.38 -1.90
C LEU A 45 26.50 -13.53 -1.06
N LYS A 46 27.09 -12.41 -0.60
CA LYS A 46 28.31 -12.38 0.23
C LYS A 46 28.03 -12.34 1.72
N LEU A 47 26.80 -12.05 2.13
CA LEU A 47 26.37 -12.04 3.52
C LEU A 47 26.42 -13.46 4.10
N ASP A 48 27.05 -13.58 5.26
CA ASP A 48 27.03 -14.81 6.05
C ASP A 48 25.83 -14.79 6.99
N VAL A 49 24.87 -15.68 6.70
CA VAL A 49 23.63 -15.85 7.45
C VAL A 49 23.45 -17.30 7.92
N SER A 50 24.56 -18.04 7.96
CA SER A 50 24.60 -19.46 8.35
C SER A 50 24.13 -19.72 9.78
N GLU A 51 24.19 -18.73 10.67
CA GLU A 51 23.63 -18.82 12.02
C GLU A 51 22.10 -18.99 12.04
N GLU A 52 21.40 -18.59 10.97
CA GLU A 52 19.95 -18.70 10.87
C GLU A 52 19.51 -20.02 10.21
N ALA A 53 20.20 -20.42 9.13
CA ALA A 53 20.03 -21.67 8.39
C ALA A 53 21.25 -21.92 7.49
N ASP A 54 21.63 -23.18 7.31
CA ASP A 54 22.91 -23.58 6.69
C ASP A 54 23.02 -23.15 5.22
N THR A 55 21.93 -23.26 4.45
CA THR A 55 21.90 -22.97 3.02
C THR A 55 21.29 -21.61 2.68
N LEU A 56 20.94 -20.82 3.70
CA LEU A 56 20.25 -19.55 3.49
C LEU A 56 21.09 -18.57 2.66
N LYS A 57 20.46 -18.06 1.60
CA LYS A 57 20.89 -16.84 0.90
C LYS A 57 19.75 -15.82 0.95
N ARG A 58 20.07 -14.62 1.43
CA ARG A 58 19.13 -13.51 1.60
C ARG A 58 19.54 -12.35 0.71
N VAL A 59 18.57 -11.80 0.00
CA VAL A 59 18.72 -10.54 -0.74
C VAL A 59 17.55 -9.64 -0.41
N GLU A 60 17.85 -8.54 0.27
CA GLU A 60 16.87 -7.49 0.55
C GLU A 60 16.97 -6.37 -0.49
N VAL A 61 15.81 -5.89 -0.93
CA VAL A 61 15.67 -4.76 -1.85
C VAL A 61 14.90 -3.66 -1.13
N ASP A 62 15.32 -2.40 -1.30
CA ASP A 62 14.60 -1.25 -0.76
C ASP A 62 13.18 -1.14 -1.34
N ASN A 63 12.20 -0.98 -0.45
CA ASN A 63 10.76 -0.93 -0.77
C ASN A 63 10.29 -2.08 -1.70
N PRO A 64 10.39 -3.34 -1.25
CA PRO A 64 10.12 -4.49 -2.12
C PRO A 64 8.62 -4.63 -2.40
N LYS A 65 8.30 -5.08 -3.62
CA LYS A 65 6.90 -5.38 -4.00
C LYS A 65 6.25 -6.48 -3.15
N ALA A 66 7.07 -7.44 -2.71
CA ALA A 66 6.70 -8.52 -1.80
C ALA A 66 7.98 -9.18 -1.22
N ARG A 67 7.83 -9.89 -0.11
CA ARG A 67 8.88 -10.77 0.46
C ARG A 67 8.62 -12.22 0.10
N ILE A 68 9.59 -12.87 -0.52
CA ILE A 68 9.46 -14.22 -1.06
C ILE A 68 10.45 -15.16 -0.37
N LEU A 69 10.00 -16.35 0.03
CA LEU A 69 10.87 -17.46 0.41
C LEU A 69 10.80 -18.52 -0.69
N ALA A 70 11.92 -18.91 -1.29
CA ALA A 70 11.98 -20.01 -2.26
C ALA A 70 12.75 -21.21 -1.68
N VAL A 71 12.22 -22.41 -1.89
CA VAL A 71 12.73 -23.67 -1.35
C VAL A 71 12.89 -24.66 -2.49
N ASP A 72 14.12 -25.13 -2.69
CA ASP A 72 14.47 -26.02 -3.79
C ASP A 72 15.81 -26.69 -3.51
N ASP A 73 15.92 -28.01 -3.66
CA ASP A 73 17.17 -28.74 -3.43
C ASP A 73 18.21 -28.52 -4.54
N GLU A 74 17.83 -27.84 -5.63
CA GLU A 74 18.74 -27.44 -6.70
C GLU A 74 19.18 -25.97 -6.58
N GLU A 75 20.42 -25.75 -6.13
CA GLU A 75 21.01 -24.40 -5.99
C GLU A 75 20.95 -23.57 -7.29
N SER A 76 21.02 -24.24 -8.45
CA SER A 76 20.94 -23.58 -9.76
C SER A 76 19.58 -22.91 -10.01
N ILE A 77 18.51 -23.51 -9.50
CA ILE A 77 17.14 -22.99 -9.60
C ILE A 77 17.01 -21.80 -8.65
N LEU A 78 17.46 -21.93 -7.39
CA LEU A 78 17.46 -20.85 -6.42
C LEU A 78 18.25 -19.62 -6.91
N ASN A 79 19.42 -19.83 -7.53
CA ASN A 79 20.20 -18.76 -8.15
C ASN A 79 19.41 -18.01 -9.23
N SER A 80 18.67 -18.76 -10.06
CA SER A 80 17.83 -18.18 -11.11
C SER A 80 16.68 -17.37 -10.51
N PHE A 81 15.99 -17.91 -9.50
CA PHE A 81 14.93 -17.21 -8.76
C PHE A 81 15.44 -15.89 -8.16
N ARG A 82 16.58 -15.92 -7.46
CA ARG A 82 17.19 -14.73 -6.86
C ARG A 82 17.43 -13.66 -7.91
N LYS A 83 18.08 -14.04 -9.02
CA LYS A 83 18.40 -13.10 -10.10
C LYS A 83 17.15 -12.46 -10.70
N MET A 84 16.15 -13.26 -11.08
CA MET A 84 14.94 -12.75 -11.73
C MET A 84 14.10 -11.87 -10.79
N LEU A 85 13.87 -12.32 -9.56
CA LEU A 85 12.97 -11.64 -8.62
C LEU A 85 13.60 -10.39 -8.02
N VAL A 86 14.89 -10.40 -7.69
CA VAL A 86 15.57 -9.22 -7.16
C VAL A 86 15.61 -8.11 -8.20
N LEU A 87 15.96 -8.43 -9.46
CA LEU A 87 15.96 -7.46 -10.56
C LEU A 87 14.56 -6.88 -10.81
N ALA A 88 13.50 -7.66 -10.58
CA ALA A 88 12.11 -7.22 -10.69
C ALA A 88 11.59 -6.41 -9.47
N GLY A 89 12.37 -6.32 -8.39
CA GLY A 89 12.08 -5.51 -7.20
C GLY A 89 11.43 -6.28 -6.04
N TYR A 90 11.67 -7.58 -5.94
CA TYR A 90 11.24 -8.40 -4.79
C TYR A 90 12.41 -8.66 -3.85
N SER A 91 12.13 -8.74 -2.55
CA SER A 91 13.10 -9.29 -1.59
C SER A 91 12.93 -10.81 -1.54
N ILE A 92 14.04 -11.54 -1.44
CA ILE A 92 14.00 -12.99 -1.51
C ILE A 92 14.97 -13.64 -0.53
N ASP A 93 14.43 -14.61 0.20
CA ASP A 93 15.20 -15.62 0.91
C ASP A 93 15.12 -16.94 0.15
N THR A 94 16.21 -17.69 0.18
CA THR A 94 16.30 -18.99 -0.49
C THR A 94 17.01 -20.00 0.39
N VAL A 95 16.49 -21.22 0.44
CA VAL A 95 17.03 -22.35 1.23
C VAL A 95 16.83 -23.65 0.45
N GLU A 96 17.64 -24.66 0.75
CA GLU A 96 17.63 -25.93 0.03
C GLU A 96 16.72 -26.99 0.66
N THR A 97 16.24 -26.77 1.89
CA THR A 97 15.42 -27.76 2.61
C THR A 97 14.12 -27.18 3.16
N GLY A 98 13.08 -28.02 3.23
CA GLY A 98 11.80 -27.67 3.83
C GLY A 98 11.93 -27.30 5.31
N GLN A 99 12.84 -27.93 6.05
CA GLN A 99 13.06 -27.69 7.48
C GLN A 99 13.64 -26.30 7.75
N GLU A 100 14.61 -25.85 6.95
CA GLU A 100 15.13 -24.49 7.02
C GLU A 100 14.02 -23.48 6.70
N ALA A 101 13.21 -23.77 5.68
CA ALA A 101 12.08 -22.92 5.32
C ALA A 101 11.09 -22.76 6.49
N LEU A 102 10.74 -23.86 7.16
CA LEU A 102 9.89 -23.83 8.35
C LEU A 102 10.54 -23.09 9.54
N GLY A 103 11.87 -23.13 9.66
CA GLY A 103 12.61 -22.34 10.64
C GLY A 103 12.48 -20.84 10.39
N LEU A 104 12.56 -20.44 9.11
CA LEU A 104 12.50 -19.04 8.69
C LEU A 104 11.11 -18.43 8.81
N ILE A 105 10.05 -19.12 8.37
CA ILE A 105 8.66 -18.58 8.46
C ILE A 105 8.18 -18.34 9.90
N ARG A 106 8.87 -18.93 10.90
CA ARG A 106 8.60 -18.70 12.33
C ARG A 106 9.25 -17.43 12.86
N LYS A 107 10.34 -16.98 12.23
CA LYS A 107 11.14 -15.83 12.66
C LYS A 107 10.87 -14.59 11.81
N HIS A 108 10.51 -14.78 10.55
CA HIS A 108 10.37 -13.73 9.54
C HIS A 108 8.99 -13.76 8.88
N ASP A 109 8.62 -12.62 8.31
CA ASP A 109 7.38 -12.47 7.55
C ASP A 109 7.64 -12.59 6.04
N TYR A 110 6.79 -13.37 5.39
CA TYR A 110 6.80 -13.58 3.94
C TYR A 110 5.40 -13.41 3.37
N ASP A 111 5.32 -12.92 2.14
CA ASP A 111 4.07 -12.90 1.39
C ASP A 111 3.83 -14.21 0.67
N PHE A 112 4.90 -14.75 0.10
CA PHE A 112 4.88 -15.97 -0.68
C PHE A 112 5.94 -16.96 -0.24
N VAL A 113 5.58 -18.24 -0.26
CA VAL A 113 6.53 -19.36 -0.22
C VAL A 113 6.43 -20.08 -1.55
N PHE A 114 7.53 -20.13 -2.29
CA PHE A 114 7.70 -20.97 -3.46
C PHE A 114 8.42 -22.23 -3.01
N THR A 115 7.85 -23.40 -3.24
CA THR A 115 8.47 -24.68 -2.84
C THR A 115 8.48 -25.62 -4.00
N ASP A 116 9.62 -26.27 -4.27
CA ASP A 116 9.62 -27.41 -5.17
C ASP A 116 8.74 -28.53 -4.58
N LEU A 117 8.04 -29.24 -5.47
CA LEU A 117 7.15 -30.32 -5.11
C LEU A 117 7.92 -31.53 -4.56
N LYS A 118 9.07 -31.86 -5.13
CA LYS A 118 9.84 -33.07 -4.85
C LYS A 118 11.22 -32.71 -4.32
N MET A 119 11.32 -32.61 -3.00
CA MET A 119 12.58 -32.40 -2.31
C MET A 119 12.88 -33.59 -1.37
N PRO A 120 14.15 -33.87 -1.07
CA PRO A 120 14.54 -34.84 -0.05
C PRO A 120 13.99 -34.46 1.33
N GLU A 121 13.74 -35.49 2.16
CA GLU A 121 13.31 -35.39 3.56
C GLU A 121 11.92 -34.79 3.80
N MET A 122 11.65 -33.61 3.26
CA MET A 122 10.37 -32.90 3.39
C MET A 122 9.96 -32.35 2.03
N ASP A 123 8.88 -32.90 1.48
CA ASP A 123 8.42 -32.53 0.14
C ASP A 123 7.60 -31.21 0.13
N GLY A 124 7.33 -30.66 -1.05
CA GLY A 124 6.59 -29.40 -1.17
C GLY A 124 5.15 -29.47 -0.66
N VAL A 125 4.54 -30.65 -0.63
CA VAL A 125 3.21 -30.87 -0.07
C VAL A 125 3.26 -30.78 1.46
N GLU A 126 4.26 -31.39 2.08
CA GLU A 126 4.50 -31.30 3.52
C GLU A 126 4.83 -29.87 3.94
N VAL A 127 5.68 -29.17 3.18
CA VAL A 127 5.97 -27.73 3.39
C VAL A 127 4.67 -26.93 3.31
N THR A 128 3.85 -27.14 2.28
CA THR A 128 2.57 -26.43 2.12
C THR A 128 1.66 -26.63 3.33
N LYS A 129 1.48 -27.88 3.78
CA LYS A 129 0.64 -28.20 4.95
C LYS A 129 1.16 -27.51 6.22
N ALA A 130 2.47 -27.58 6.45
CA ALA A 130 3.10 -27.00 7.63
C ALA A 130 3.03 -25.47 7.62
N VAL A 131 3.32 -24.82 6.48
CA VAL A 131 3.17 -23.37 6.30
C VAL A 131 1.73 -22.96 6.55
N LYS A 132 0.75 -23.62 5.94
CA LYS A 132 -0.67 -23.28 6.13
C LYS A 132 -1.18 -23.52 7.55
N HIS A 133 -0.57 -24.45 8.29
CA HIS A 133 -0.88 -24.66 9.70
C HIS A 133 -0.27 -23.57 10.61
N LEU A 134 0.99 -23.20 10.37
CA LEU A 134 1.74 -22.25 11.22
C LEU A 134 1.44 -20.79 10.89
N ARG A 135 1.30 -20.48 9.60
CA ARG A 135 1.22 -19.15 9.00
C ARG A 135 0.22 -19.16 7.83
N PRO A 136 -1.10 -19.28 8.10
CA PRO A 136 -2.13 -19.34 7.07
C PRO A 136 -2.21 -18.07 6.19
N ASP A 137 -1.63 -16.98 6.66
CA ASP A 137 -1.48 -15.68 6.00
C ASP A 137 -0.46 -15.70 4.85
N ILE A 138 0.49 -16.63 4.82
CA ILE A 138 1.49 -16.76 3.76
C ILE A 138 0.91 -17.57 2.60
N ASP A 139 0.96 -17.05 1.37
CA ASP A 139 0.45 -17.79 0.21
C ASP A 139 1.54 -18.72 -0.37
N VAL A 140 1.23 -20.02 -0.46
CA VAL A 140 2.19 -21.04 -0.91
C VAL A 140 1.96 -21.33 -2.39
N ILE A 141 3.02 -21.30 -3.18
CA ILE A 141 3.05 -21.65 -4.59
C ILE A 141 3.95 -22.87 -4.74
N VAL A 142 3.41 -23.92 -5.35
CA VAL A 142 4.18 -25.15 -5.59
C VAL A 142 4.81 -25.09 -6.98
N ILE A 143 6.10 -25.39 -7.06
CA ILE A 143 6.81 -25.49 -8.32
C ILE A 143 7.02 -26.97 -8.66
N THR A 144 6.79 -27.38 -9.91
CA THR A 144 6.91 -28.78 -10.30
C THR A 144 7.47 -28.95 -11.71
N GLY A 145 8.42 -29.88 -11.91
CA GLY A 145 8.85 -30.32 -13.25
C GLY A 145 7.96 -31.41 -13.87
N TYR A 146 6.93 -31.87 -13.15
CA TYR A 146 5.95 -32.85 -13.61
C TYR A 146 4.55 -32.34 -13.28
N ALA A 147 3.97 -31.50 -14.14
CA ALA A 147 2.59 -31.05 -14.00
C ALA A 147 1.60 -32.17 -14.40
N SER A 148 1.42 -33.16 -13.50
CA SER A 148 0.28 -34.06 -13.63
C SER A 148 -0.96 -33.41 -13.02
N ILE A 149 -2.13 -33.62 -13.65
CA ILE A 149 -3.42 -33.07 -13.18
C ILE A 149 -3.69 -33.52 -11.73
N GLU A 150 -3.35 -34.76 -11.38
CA GLU A 150 -3.56 -35.29 -10.03
C GLU A 150 -2.75 -34.52 -8.97
N THR A 151 -1.48 -34.21 -9.26
CA THR A 151 -0.64 -33.48 -8.33
C THR A 151 -1.06 -32.02 -8.17
N ALA A 152 -1.50 -31.38 -9.25
CA ALA A 152 -2.04 -30.02 -9.21
C ALA A 152 -3.34 -29.93 -8.39
N VAL A 153 -4.19 -30.96 -8.45
CA VAL A 153 -5.42 -31.02 -7.63
C VAL A 153 -5.08 -31.21 -6.16
N ASP A 154 -4.10 -32.04 -5.83
CA ASP A 154 -3.74 -32.31 -4.45
C ASP A 154 -3.07 -31.12 -3.76
N THR A 155 -2.18 -30.38 -4.44
CA THR A 155 -1.54 -29.17 -3.86
C THR A 155 -2.55 -28.08 -3.52
N VAL A 156 -3.54 -27.84 -4.38
CA VAL A 156 -4.65 -26.91 -4.11
C VAL A 156 -5.50 -27.40 -2.93
N ARG A 157 -5.76 -28.72 -2.83
CA ARG A 157 -6.49 -29.29 -1.67
C ARG A 157 -5.78 -29.06 -0.34
N PHE A 158 -4.45 -29.03 -0.33
CA PHE A 158 -3.66 -28.76 0.87
C PHE A 158 -3.47 -27.26 1.17
N GLY A 159 -4.10 -26.39 0.38
CA GLY A 159 -4.14 -24.95 0.61
C GLY A 159 -3.08 -24.17 -0.15
N ALA A 160 -2.37 -24.77 -1.10
CA ALA A 160 -1.56 -23.97 -2.03
C ALA A 160 -2.45 -22.96 -2.77
N MET A 161 -1.93 -21.76 -3.00
CA MET A 161 -2.60 -20.73 -3.78
C MET A 161 -2.69 -21.16 -5.25
N ASP A 162 -1.59 -21.66 -5.79
CA ASP A 162 -1.45 -22.03 -7.20
C ASP A 162 -0.17 -22.87 -7.40
N TYR A 163 0.09 -23.29 -8.64
CA TYR A 163 1.34 -23.98 -9.01
C TYR A 163 1.99 -23.42 -10.28
N VAL A 164 3.30 -23.62 -10.42
CA VAL A 164 4.09 -23.24 -11.60
C VAL A 164 4.81 -24.47 -12.14
N GLU A 165 4.72 -24.69 -13.45
CA GLU A 165 5.44 -25.77 -14.13
C GLU A 165 6.87 -25.32 -14.50
N LYS A 166 7.87 -26.14 -14.17
CA LYS A 166 9.26 -26.00 -14.64
C LYS A 166 9.42 -26.76 -15.97
N PRO A 167 10.25 -26.26 -16.90
CA PRO A 167 10.99 -25.00 -16.83
C PRO A 167 10.10 -23.80 -17.19
N PHE A 168 10.40 -22.64 -16.60
CA PHE A 168 9.76 -21.36 -16.94
C PHE A 168 10.82 -20.32 -17.33
N THR A 169 10.42 -19.38 -18.17
CA THR A 169 11.19 -18.20 -18.54
C THR A 169 11.07 -17.10 -17.48
N GLU A 170 11.94 -16.09 -17.57
CA GLU A 170 11.87 -14.90 -16.70
C GLU A 170 10.51 -14.20 -16.81
N ASP A 171 10.03 -13.99 -18.03
CA ASP A 171 8.74 -13.33 -18.29
C ASP A 171 7.57 -14.13 -17.69
N GLU A 172 7.59 -15.46 -17.80
CA GLU A 172 6.55 -16.34 -17.23
C GLU A 172 6.52 -16.29 -15.71
N LEU A 173 7.69 -16.36 -15.04
CA LEU A 173 7.77 -16.27 -13.59
C LEU A 173 7.29 -14.89 -13.10
N LEU A 174 7.73 -13.81 -13.75
CA LEU A 174 7.37 -12.46 -13.34
C LEU A 174 5.88 -12.18 -13.57
N ALA A 175 5.32 -12.61 -14.69
CA ALA A 175 3.88 -12.52 -14.94
C ALA A 175 3.09 -13.32 -13.90
N PHE A 176 3.55 -14.52 -13.56
CA PHE A 176 2.92 -15.36 -12.54
C PHE A 176 2.95 -14.69 -11.16
N VAL A 177 4.11 -14.22 -10.71
CA VAL A 177 4.27 -13.57 -9.39
C VAL A 177 3.43 -12.29 -9.33
N SER A 178 3.40 -11.51 -10.41
CA SER A 178 2.54 -10.32 -10.51
C SER A 178 1.06 -10.68 -10.37
N ASN A 179 0.60 -11.72 -11.04
CA ASN A 179 -0.78 -12.21 -10.91
C ASN A 179 -1.07 -12.78 -9.52
N ALA A 180 -0.12 -13.49 -8.92
CA ALA A 180 -0.24 -13.99 -7.55
C ALA A 180 -0.33 -12.84 -6.54
N LEU A 181 0.44 -11.77 -6.73
CA LEU A 181 0.37 -10.54 -5.92
C LEU A 181 -1.00 -9.87 -6.04
N ILE A 182 -1.54 -9.75 -7.25
CA ILE A 182 -2.90 -9.22 -7.46
C ILE A 182 -3.95 -10.11 -6.76
N LYS A 183 -3.86 -11.44 -6.90
CA LYS A 183 -4.77 -12.39 -6.22
C LYS A 183 -4.66 -12.29 -4.71
N ARG A 184 -3.44 -12.19 -4.17
CA ARG A 184 -3.17 -11.99 -2.74
C ARG A 184 -3.78 -10.70 -2.26
N GLN A 185 -3.53 -9.59 -2.96
CA GLN A 185 -4.09 -8.29 -2.62
C GLN A 185 -5.62 -8.34 -2.63
N ALA A 186 -6.24 -8.90 -3.67
CA ALA A 186 -7.69 -9.07 -3.72
C ALA A 186 -8.24 -10.01 -2.62
N LYS A 187 -7.50 -11.06 -2.24
CA LYS A 187 -7.85 -11.96 -1.13
C LYS A 187 -7.74 -11.25 0.21
N LEU A 188 -6.67 -10.49 0.42
CA LEU A 188 -6.48 -9.65 1.58
C LEU A 188 -7.64 -8.67 1.61
N GLU A 189 -7.93 -7.93 0.54
CA GLU A 189 -9.06 -7.00 0.41
C GLU A 189 -10.41 -7.66 0.71
N ARG A 190 -10.63 -8.90 0.25
CA ARG A 190 -11.86 -9.65 0.54
C ARG A 190 -11.96 -10.12 1.99
N HIS A 191 -10.84 -10.46 2.62
CA HIS A 191 -10.76 -10.76 4.05
C HIS A 191 -10.74 -9.47 4.90
N MET A 192 -10.40 -8.33 4.29
CA MET A 192 -10.52 -6.96 4.78
C MET A 192 -11.97 -6.47 4.69
N ARG A 193 -12.97 -7.29 5.03
CA ARG A 193 -14.15 -6.70 5.69
C ARG A 193 -13.63 -6.15 7.02
N HIS A 194 -13.22 -4.89 6.98
CA HIS A 194 -12.39 -4.24 7.98
C HIS A 194 -12.94 -4.52 9.39
N LYS A 195 -12.13 -5.15 10.25
CA LYS A 195 -12.44 -5.18 11.68
C LYS A 195 -12.19 -3.78 12.23
N ILE A 196 -13.24 -2.98 12.29
CA ILE A 196 -13.18 -1.67 12.94
C ILE A 196 -13.09 -1.93 14.44
N ARG A 197 -11.97 -1.55 15.04
CA ARG A 197 -11.69 -1.80 16.44
C ARG A 197 -11.95 -0.54 17.25
N LEU A 198 -12.97 -0.62 18.12
CA LEU A 198 -13.18 0.39 19.16
C LEU A 198 -12.06 0.28 20.20
N ILE A 199 -11.19 1.29 20.27
CA ILE A 199 -10.10 1.33 21.25
C ILE A 199 -10.66 1.91 22.55
N LYS A 200 -10.72 1.10 23.60
CA LYS A 200 -11.10 1.57 24.94
C LYS A 200 -9.84 2.06 25.69
N PRO A 201 -9.97 2.95 26.69
CA PRO A 201 -8.85 3.28 27.57
C PRO A 201 -8.20 2.00 28.13
N GLY A 202 -6.91 1.80 27.87
CA GLY A 202 -6.14 0.62 28.30
C GLY A 202 -5.98 -0.50 27.26
N THR A 203 -6.63 -0.43 26.09
CA THR A 203 -6.33 -1.32 24.95
C THR A 203 -5.29 -0.69 24.03
N GLY A 204 -4.24 -1.42 23.66
CA GLY A 204 -3.24 -0.94 22.69
C GLY A 204 -3.85 -0.74 21.29
N GLU A 205 -3.39 0.31 20.60
CA GLU A 205 -3.70 0.58 19.18
C GLU A 205 -3.11 -0.55 18.32
N SER A 206 -3.85 -1.00 17.30
CA SER A 206 -3.33 -1.99 16.36
C SER A 206 -2.41 -1.31 15.35
N HIS A 207 -1.22 -1.86 15.14
CA HIS A 207 -0.30 -1.41 14.09
C HIS A 207 -0.59 -2.08 12.73
N SER A 208 -1.60 -2.94 12.66
CA SER A 208 -1.97 -3.60 11.42
C SER A 208 -2.56 -2.61 10.43
N LYS A 209 -2.02 -2.59 9.21
CA LYS A 209 -2.62 -1.88 8.06
C LYS A 209 -4.05 -2.34 7.78
N PHE A 210 -4.44 -3.52 8.28
CA PHE A 210 -5.73 -4.17 8.02
C PHE A 210 -6.79 -3.98 9.13
N GLU A 211 -6.51 -3.24 10.21
CA GLU A 211 -7.46 -3.00 11.32
C GLU A 211 -7.67 -1.51 11.59
N LEU A 212 -8.82 -0.94 11.20
CA LEU A 212 -9.13 0.47 11.43
C LEU A 212 -9.36 0.76 12.92
N ASN A 213 -8.55 1.67 13.47
CA ASN A 213 -8.59 2.07 14.86
C ASN A 213 -9.59 3.22 15.05
N VAL A 214 -10.57 3.06 15.95
CA VAL A 214 -11.50 4.14 16.32
C VAL A 214 -11.53 4.27 17.84
N PRO A 215 -10.88 5.29 18.44
CA PRO A 215 -10.87 5.43 19.89
C PRO A 215 -12.24 5.77 20.47
N ALA A 216 -12.57 5.12 21.58
CA ALA A 216 -13.75 5.42 22.36
C ALA A 216 -13.62 6.82 22.96
N GLY A 217 -14.58 7.71 22.63
CA GLY A 217 -14.59 9.11 23.08
C GLY A 217 -14.01 10.12 22.09
N ILE A 218 -13.71 9.69 20.86
CA ILE A 218 -13.39 10.57 19.74
C ILE A 218 -14.59 10.66 18.80
N PHE A 219 -14.84 11.86 18.29
CA PHE A 219 -15.83 12.12 17.25
C PHE A 219 -15.17 12.05 15.88
N ILE A 220 -15.89 11.54 14.88
CA ILE A 220 -15.42 11.38 13.51
C ILE A 220 -16.29 12.25 12.61
N SER A 221 -15.66 13.15 11.87
CA SER A 221 -16.32 13.88 10.78
C SER A 221 -16.37 12.97 9.54
N PRO A 222 -17.50 12.91 8.83
CA PRO A 222 -17.59 12.25 7.53
C PRO A 222 -16.62 12.81 6.47
N GLN A 223 -15.96 13.94 6.75
CA GLN A 223 -14.90 14.54 5.93
C GLN A 223 -13.49 14.10 6.40
N HIS A 224 -13.41 12.95 7.06
CA HIS A 224 -12.15 12.27 7.42
C HIS A 224 -11.23 13.01 8.40
N ALA A 225 -11.81 13.85 9.25
CA ALA A 225 -11.13 14.43 10.40
C ALA A 225 -11.67 13.81 11.70
N TRP A 226 -10.79 13.55 12.66
CA TRP A 226 -11.22 13.19 14.01
C TRP A 226 -11.22 14.40 14.93
N ALA A 227 -12.11 14.44 15.91
CA ALA A 227 -12.21 15.50 16.91
C ALA A 227 -12.26 14.92 18.32
N LYS A 228 -11.28 15.28 19.15
CA LYS A 228 -11.25 14.91 20.56
C LYS A 228 -11.44 16.15 21.41
N ILE A 229 -12.48 16.13 22.23
CA ILE A 229 -12.76 17.20 23.20
C ILE A 229 -11.84 17.02 24.40
N GLU A 230 -11.01 18.02 24.67
CA GLU A 230 -10.14 18.06 25.84
C GLU A 230 -10.87 18.64 27.06
N SER A 231 -10.36 18.37 28.26
CA SER A 231 -11.01 18.79 29.52
C SER A 231 -11.18 20.31 29.67
N ASN A 232 -10.40 21.10 28.94
CA ASN A 232 -10.47 22.56 28.90
C ASN A 232 -11.48 23.09 27.85
N GLY A 233 -12.21 22.22 27.17
CA GLY A 233 -13.19 22.59 26.13
C GLY A 233 -12.60 22.84 24.74
N THR A 234 -11.28 22.78 24.58
CA THR A 234 -10.65 22.82 23.26
C THR A 234 -10.77 21.47 22.56
N ILE A 235 -10.67 21.47 21.23
CA ILE A 235 -10.74 20.27 20.40
C ILE A 235 -9.39 20.04 19.78
N ARG A 236 -8.82 18.85 19.94
CA ARG A 236 -7.72 18.39 19.10
C ARG A 236 -8.28 17.67 17.88
N THR A 237 -7.65 17.90 16.74
CA THR A 237 -8.05 17.29 15.47
C THR A 237 -6.87 16.90 14.61
N GLY A 238 -7.10 15.98 13.69
CA GLY A 238 -6.15 15.48 12.70
C GLY A 238 -6.85 14.59 11.68
N PRO A 239 -6.12 14.09 10.66
CA PRO A 239 -6.66 13.15 9.70
C PRO A 239 -7.00 11.83 10.41
N ASP A 240 -8.07 11.19 9.98
CA ASP A 240 -8.47 9.90 10.53
C ASP A 240 -7.55 8.74 10.09
N ASP A 241 -7.78 7.57 10.70
CA ASP A 241 -6.96 6.37 10.44
C ASP A 241 -7.16 5.83 9.01
N LEU A 242 -8.24 6.20 8.32
CA LEU A 242 -8.53 5.71 6.97
C LEU A 242 -7.67 6.43 5.94
N ILE A 243 -7.60 7.77 6.00
CA ILE A 243 -6.70 8.59 5.16
C ILE A 243 -5.28 8.08 5.21
N ARG A 244 -4.81 7.83 6.42
CA ARG A 244 -3.45 7.38 6.72
C ARG A 244 -3.11 6.02 6.10
N LYS A 245 -4.10 5.14 5.97
CA LYS A 245 -3.93 3.79 5.44
C LYS A 245 -4.07 3.71 3.93
N ILE A 246 -4.90 4.59 3.37
CA ILE A 246 -5.00 4.76 1.93
C ILE A 246 -3.71 5.38 1.39
N PHE A 247 -3.19 6.39 2.09
CA PHE A 247 -2.02 7.15 1.66
C PHE A 247 -0.84 6.87 2.60
N GLU A 248 -0.10 5.78 2.29
CA GLU A 248 1.03 5.35 3.10
C GLU A 248 2.20 6.36 3.12
N ASN A 249 2.32 7.15 2.05
CA ASN A 249 3.34 8.19 1.90
C ASN A 249 2.68 9.56 1.79
N ILE A 250 2.97 10.43 2.75
CA ILE A 250 2.57 11.85 2.73
C ILE A 250 3.86 12.65 2.58
N ASP A 251 4.02 13.39 1.49
CA ASP A 251 5.26 14.12 1.17
C ASP A 251 5.41 15.40 1.98
N ALA A 252 4.30 16.07 2.27
CA ALA A 252 4.29 17.30 3.04
C ALA A 252 2.93 17.55 3.68
N VAL A 253 2.93 18.31 4.77
CA VAL A 253 1.71 18.79 5.45
C VAL A 253 1.72 20.31 5.48
N ARG A 254 0.62 20.94 5.03
CA ARG A 254 0.37 22.37 5.22
C ARG A 254 -0.60 22.54 6.39
N LEU A 255 -0.08 23.05 7.50
CA LEU A 255 -0.83 23.27 8.73
C LEU A 255 -1.49 24.66 8.74
N PRO A 256 -2.57 24.86 9.52
CA PRO A 256 -3.19 26.18 9.68
C PRO A 256 -2.30 27.13 10.48
N GLU A 257 -2.61 28.42 10.40
CA GLU A 257 -1.94 29.43 11.23
C GLU A 257 -2.55 29.49 12.64
N ASN A 258 -1.71 29.74 13.65
CA ASN A 258 -2.20 29.97 14.99
C ASN A 258 -3.03 31.27 15.04
N GLY A 259 -4.23 31.20 15.61
CA GLY A 259 -5.19 32.30 15.64
C GLY A 259 -6.14 32.37 14.44
N GLN A 260 -5.93 31.55 13.40
CA GLN A 260 -6.84 31.42 12.26
C GLN A 260 -8.24 31.06 12.72
N VAL A 261 -9.25 31.71 12.14
CA VAL A 261 -10.66 31.35 12.33
C VAL A 261 -11.11 30.49 11.16
N VAL A 262 -11.80 29.40 11.46
CA VAL A 262 -12.31 28.43 10.48
C VAL A 262 -13.77 28.13 10.77
N GLU A 263 -14.56 27.91 9.72
CA GLU A 263 -15.92 27.37 9.82
C GLU A 263 -15.93 25.85 9.56
N GLN A 264 -16.90 25.13 10.14
CA GLN A 264 -17.08 23.70 9.92
C GLN A 264 -17.21 23.42 8.42
N GLY A 265 -16.39 22.49 7.90
CA GLY A 265 -16.36 22.16 6.47
C GLY A 265 -15.39 23.01 5.63
N GLU A 266 -14.80 24.08 6.16
CA GLU A 266 -13.71 24.79 5.49
C GLU A 266 -12.39 24.02 5.61
N THR A 267 -11.48 24.20 4.64
CA THR A 267 -10.16 23.55 4.68
C THR A 267 -9.36 24.00 5.90
N LEU A 268 -8.96 23.04 6.74
CA LEU A 268 -8.20 23.28 7.94
C LEU A 268 -6.70 23.01 7.75
N PHE A 269 -6.36 21.92 7.06
CA PHE A 269 -4.99 21.59 6.67
C PHE A 269 -4.99 20.79 5.36
N THR A 270 -3.83 20.73 4.71
CA THR A 270 -3.65 20.01 3.44
C THR A 270 -2.55 18.97 3.58
N LEU A 271 -2.81 17.75 3.11
CA LEU A 271 -1.81 16.69 2.95
C LEU A 271 -1.38 16.64 1.49
N LYS A 272 -0.07 16.74 1.23
CA LYS A 272 0.48 16.60 -0.12
C LYS A 272 0.89 15.15 -0.36
N ILE A 273 0.38 14.55 -1.42
CA ILE A 273 0.62 13.16 -1.82
C ILE A 273 0.96 13.18 -3.32
N ASP A 274 2.22 12.92 -3.66
CA ASP A 274 2.82 13.11 -4.97
C ASP A 274 2.52 14.53 -5.54
N ASP A 275 1.78 14.59 -6.65
CA ASP A 275 1.36 15.83 -7.32
C ASP A 275 -0.04 16.31 -6.86
N TYR A 276 -0.62 15.66 -5.84
CA TYR A 276 -1.99 15.90 -5.38
C TYR A 276 -2.04 16.56 -3.99
N ASP A 277 -2.93 17.54 -3.84
CA ASP A 277 -3.21 18.21 -2.57
C ASP A 277 -4.56 17.70 -2.03
N LEU A 278 -4.53 16.96 -0.91
CA LEU A 278 -5.72 16.50 -0.21
C LEU A 278 -6.07 17.47 0.92
N ASN A 279 -7.16 18.21 0.74
CA ASN A 279 -7.64 19.18 1.73
C ASN A 279 -8.54 18.49 2.75
N ILE A 280 -8.20 18.64 4.04
CA ILE A 280 -8.99 18.09 5.14
C ILE A 280 -9.79 19.21 5.81
N PRO A 281 -11.13 19.14 5.79
CA PRO A 281 -11.98 20.15 6.39
C PRO A 281 -11.94 20.19 7.93
N ALA A 282 -12.30 21.36 8.49
CA ALA A 282 -12.48 21.52 9.92
C ALA A 282 -13.72 20.73 10.39
N PRO A 283 -13.58 19.84 11.40
CA PRO A 283 -14.73 19.10 11.92
C PRO A 283 -15.68 19.99 12.73
N VAL A 284 -15.23 21.17 13.16
CA VAL A 284 -15.99 22.17 13.92
C VAL A 284 -15.49 23.57 13.59
N SER A 285 -16.37 24.57 13.72
CA SER A 285 -16.03 25.98 13.63
C SER A 285 -15.30 26.43 14.89
N GLY A 286 -14.32 27.32 14.73
CA GLY A 286 -13.61 27.89 15.86
C GLY A 286 -12.33 28.61 15.50
N ARG A 287 -11.52 28.90 16.53
CA ARG A 287 -10.21 29.52 16.39
C ARG A 287 -9.12 28.50 16.63
N VAL A 288 -8.15 28.40 15.73
CA VAL A 288 -6.94 27.60 15.92
C VAL A 288 -6.13 28.21 17.07
N THR A 289 -5.80 27.41 18.08
CA THR A 289 -5.08 27.83 19.30
C THR A 289 -3.71 27.17 19.46
N SER A 290 -3.50 26.05 18.77
CA SER A 290 -2.25 25.32 18.78
C SER A 290 -2.08 24.55 17.49
N VAL A 291 -0.84 24.34 17.07
CA VAL A 291 -0.48 23.65 15.83
C VAL A 291 0.71 22.74 16.14
N ASN A 292 0.67 21.51 15.64
CA ASN A 292 1.75 20.56 15.83
C ASN A 292 2.76 20.66 14.69
N THR A 293 3.77 21.51 14.87
CA THR A 293 4.78 21.78 13.83
C THR A 293 5.66 20.57 13.50
N GLU A 294 5.73 19.56 14.38
CA GLU A 294 6.52 18.36 14.13
C GLU A 294 6.10 17.64 12.85
N HIS A 295 4.81 17.62 12.50
CA HIS A 295 4.32 16.95 11.27
C HIS A 295 4.60 17.73 9.99
N ALA A 296 4.90 19.03 10.08
CA ALA A 296 5.37 19.80 8.93
C ALA A 296 6.84 19.50 8.62
N GLU A 297 7.63 19.16 9.65
CA GLU A 297 9.05 18.80 9.53
C GLU A 297 9.26 17.30 9.28
N HIS A 298 8.40 16.45 9.85
CA HIS A 298 8.44 14.99 9.81
C HIS A 298 7.09 14.37 9.39
N PRO A 299 6.66 14.52 8.11
CA PRO A 299 5.43 13.92 7.60
C PRO A 299 5.37 12.40 7.76
N GLU A 300 6.51 11.70 7.83
CA GLU A 300 6.62 10.25 8.00
C GLU A 300 6.10 9.75 9.36
N TRP A 301 6.06 10.60 10.39
CA TRP A 301 5.41 10.27 11.68
C TRP A 301 3.89 10.16 11.53
N LEU A 302 3.40 10.65 10.39
CA LEU A 302 2.20 10.31 9.65
C LEU A 302 1.85 8.82 9.55
N ALA A 303 2.73 7.88 9.92
CA ALA A 303 2.43 6.43 9.89
C ALA A 303 2.39 5.72 11.27
N ILE A 304 3.01 6.29 12.32
CA ILE A 304 3.33 5.62 13.60
C ILE A 304 2.21 5.59 14.68
N LYS A 305 1.47 6.69 14.99
CA LYS A 305 0.35 6.70 16.00
C LYS A 305 -0.77 7.75 15.73
N PRO A 306 -1.94 7.36 15.15
CA PRO A 306 -2.91 8.29 14.57
C PRO A 306 -3.60 9.25 15.55
N PHE A 307 -3.99 8.79 16.75
CA PHE A 307 -4.87 9.58 17.63
C PHE A 307 -4.16 10.21 18.83
N THR A 308 -2.93 9.76 19.12
CA THR A 308 -2.16 10.23 20.27
C THR A 308 -1.04 11.18 19.88
N LEU A 309 -0.33 10.91 18.78
CA LEU A 309 0.81 11.72 18.34
C LEU A 309 0.53 12.48 17.03
N SER A 310 -0.38 11.99 16.18
CA SER A 310 -0.68 12.58 14.87
C SER A 310 -1.80 13.65 14.86
N TRP A 311 -1.97 14.38 15.96
CA TRP A 311 -2.83 15.57 15.96
C TRP A 311 -2.14 16.71 15.19
N MET A 312 -2.93 17.47 14.42
CA MET A 312 -2.44 18.56 13.56
C MET A 312 -2.59 19.92 14.24
N CYS A 313 -3.74 20.17 14.85
CA CYS A 313 -4.01 21.44 15.52
C CYS A 313 -5.07 21.29 16.63
N GLY A 314 -5.12 22.32 17.47
CA GLY A 314 -6.17 22.52 18.47
C GLY A 314 -7.07 23.68 18.08
N ILE A 315 -8.38 23.51 18.24
CA ILE A 315 -9.42 24.50 17.96
C ILE A 315 -10.14 24.85 19.26
N GLU A 316 -10.25 26.14 19.56
CA GLU A 316 -11.22 26.65 20.51
C GLU A 316 -12.55 26.83 19.78
N PRO A 317 -13.56 26.00 20.06
CA PRO A 317 -14.76 25.94 19.23
C PRO A 317 -15.70 27.11 19.51
N SER A 318 -16.36 27.63 18.46
CA SER A 318 -17.30 28.74 18.57
C SER A 318 -18.77 28.30 18.65
N ASN A 319 -19.12 27.14 18.07
CA ASN A 319 -20.50 26.64 17.99
C ASN A 319 -20.62 25.13 18.24
N LEU A 320 -19.81 24.62 19.17
CA LEU A 320 -19.63 23.17 19.38
C LEU A 320 -20.95 22.41 19.55
N SER A 321 -21.86 22.93 20.37
CA SER A 321 -23.10 22.23 20.74
C SER A 321 -24.00 21.94 19.54
N ALA A 322 -24.07 22.85 18.56
CA ALA A 322 -24.89 22.65 17.36
C ALA A 322 -24.20 21.69 16.38
N GLU A 323 -22.88 21.84 16.22
CA GLU A 323 -22.07 21.12 15.24
C GLU A 323 -21.70 19.70 15.67
N LEU A 324 -21.73 19.39 16.97
CA LEU A 324 -21.51 18.02 17.45
C LEU A 324 -22.50 17.02 16.86
N SER A 325 -23.71 17.47 16.49
CA SER A 325 -24.75 16.60 15.93
C SER A 325 -24.43 16.07 14.53
N SER A 326 -23.53 16.72 13.78
CA SER A 326 -23.07 16.25 12.47
C SER A 326 -21.87 15.31 12.53
N LEU A 327 -21.30 15.10 13.72
CA LEU A 327 -20.18 14.18 13.93
C LEU A 327 -20.63 12.81 14.42
N LEU A 328 -19.87 11.78 14.06
CA LEU A 328 -20.15 10.38 14.36
C LEU A 328 -19.34 9.90 15.57
N ILE A 329 -19.90 9.00 16.38
CA ILE A 329 -19.20 8.42 17.53
C ILE A 329 -19.61 6.96 17.76
N GLY A 330 -18.67 6.16 18.28
CA GLY A 330 -18.95 4.81 18.72
C GLY A 330 -19.39 3.89 17.57
N ARG A 331 -20.63 3.38 17.63
CA ARG A 331 -21.14 2.46 16.60
C ARG A 331 -21.45 3.17 15.29
N ASP A 332 -21.83 4.44 15.33
CA ASP A 332 -22.22 5.18 14.13
C ASP A 332 -20.98 5.47 13.27
N SER A 333 -19.85 5.82 13.91
CA SER A 333 -18.57 5.93 13.22
C SER A 333 -18.11 4.59 12.63
N VAL A 334 -18.36 3.48 13.33
CA VAL A 334 -18.04 2.13 12.82
C VAL A 334 -18.88 1.81 11.57
N ALA A 335 -20.19 2.04 11.62
CA ALA A 335 -21.07 1.76 10.49
C ALA A 335 -20.72 2.64 9.28
N TRP A 336 -20.42 3.92 9.50
CA TRP A 336 -19.99 4.84 8.46
C TRP A 336 -18.68 4.39 7.81
N TYR A 337 -17.65 4.09 8.61
CA TYR A 337 -16.37 3.60 8.07
C TYR A 337 -16.54 2.36 7.21
N GLN A 338 -17.37 1.40 7.64
CA GLN A 338 -17.63 0.19 6.86
C GLN A 338 -18.23 0.52 5.49
N GLY A 339 -19.21 1.43 5.44
CA GLY A 339 -19.80 1.88 4.19
C GLY A 339 -18.81 2.64 3.29
N GLU A 340 -17.98 3.49 3.90
CA GLU A 340 -16.98 4.28 3.18
C GLU A 340 -15.89 3.38 2.56
N ILE A 341 -15.45 2.37 3.31
CA ILE A 341 -14.56 1.30 2.83
C ILE A 341 -15.18 0.52 1.67
N ASP A 342 -16.44 0.08 1.81
CA ASP A 342 -17.13 -0.69 0.77
C ASP A 342 -17.23 0.14 -0.53
N ARG A 343 -17.51 1.44 -0.42
CA ARG A 343 -17.52 2.38 -1.54
C ARG A 343 -16.15 2.49 -2.21
N TYR A 344 -15.07 2.62 -1.44
CA TYR A 344 -13.71 2.66 -2.01
C TYR A 344 -13.34 1.36 -2.72
N HIS A 345 -13.71 0.21 -2.16
CA HIS A 345 -13.50 -1.07 -2.83
C HIS A 345 -14.25 -1.18 -4.16
N GLU A 346 -15.50 -0.73 -4.22
CA GLU A 346 -16.27 -0.72 -5.47
C GLU A 346 -15.61 0.18 -6.53
N PHE A 347 -15.15 1.36 -6.11
CA PHE A 347 -14.47 2.32 -6.96
C PHE A 347 -13.12 1.80 -7.51
N ALA A 348 -12.27 1.21 -6.64
CA ALA A 348 -11.00 0.62 -7.04
C ALA A 348 -11.17 -0.55 -8.03
N ASN A 349 -12.18 -1.40 -7.79
CA ASN A 349 -12.51 -2.49 -8.70
C ASN A 349 -13.00 -2.01 -10.07
N GLN A 350 -13.77 -0.92 -10.11
CA GLN A 350 -14.20 -0.31 -11.36
C GLN A 350 -13.00 0.26 -12.15
N PHE A 351 -12.07 0.93 -11.47
CA PHE A 351 -10.85 1.44 -12.09
C PHE A 351 -9.94 0.33 -12.66
N LEU A 352 -9.75 -0.76 -11.91
CA LEU A 352 -8.95 -1.90 -12.37
C LEU A 352 -9.55 -2.54 -13.64
N ARG A 353 -10.88 -2.70 -13.70
CA ARG A 353 -11.57 -3.20 -14.90
C ARG A 353 -11.36 -2.27 -16.10
N ASP A 354 -11.57 -0.98 -15.89
CA ASP A 354 -11.45 0.07 -16.89
C ASP A 354 -10.02 0.24 -17.45
N THR A 355 -9.00 -0.11 -16.66
CA THR A 355 -7.58 -0.05 -17.07
C THR A 355 -7.13 -1.32 -17.78
N THR A 356 -7.65 -2.50 -17.42
CA THR A 356 -7.41 -3.75 -18.17
C THR A 356 -7.95 -3.69 -19.61
N GLU A 357 -9.04 -2.96 -19.88
CA GLU A 357 -9.57 -2.78 -21.25
C GLU A 357 -8.66 -1.93 -22.16
N LEU A 358 -7.70 -1.19 -21.61
CA LEU A 358 -6.73 -0.36 -22.33
C LEU A 358 -5.37 -1.07 -22.55
N GLY A 359 -5.21 -2.30 -22.05
CA GLY A 359 -3.94 -3.02 -21.91
C GLY A 359 -3.24 -3.51 -23.18
N ALA A 360 -3.49 -2.93 -24.36
CA ALA A 360 -2.82 -3.32 -25.61
C ALA A 360 -2.35 -2.14 -26.48
N ASP A 361 -2.63 -0.89 -26.09
CA ASP A 361 -2.28 0.30 -26.89
C ASP A 361 -1.27 1.20 -26.16
N GLU A 362 -0.06 1.27 -26.71
CA GLU A 362 1.07 2.10 -26.24
C GLU A 362 1.12 3.49 -26.89
N SER A 363 0.08 3.90 -27.62
CA SER A 363 0.02 5.23 -28.22
C SER A 363 0.09 6.35 -27.17
N LYS A 364 0.70 7.49 -27.53
CA LYS A 364 0.71 8.71 -26.68
C LYS A 364 -0.71 9.18 -26.30
N GLU A 365 -1.67 8.90 -27.17
CA GLU A 365 -3.09 9.19 -26.93
C GLU A 365 -3.70 8.27 -25.87
N ALA A 366 -3.32 6.99 -25.85
CA ALA A 366 -3.70 6.04 -24.80
C ALA A 366 -3.02 6.37 -23.47
N GLU A 367 -1.75 6.83 -23.48
CA GLU A 367 -1.02 7.27 -22.30
C GLU A 367 -1.64 8.54 -21.69
N GLN A 368 -1.95 9.54 -22.51
CA GLN A 368 -2.65 10.76 -22.08
C GLN A 368 -4.05 10.43 -21.52
N LYS A 369 -4.82 9.57 -22.19
CA LYS A 369 -6.14 9.11 -21.71
C LYS A 369 -6.04 8.35 -20.38
N ARG A 370 -5.02 7.52 -20.18
CA ARG A 370 -4.77 6.84 -18.89
C ARG A 370 -4.46 7.86 -17.79
N ASN A 371 -3.63 8.85 -18.07
CA ASN A 371 -3.27 9.88 -17.10
C ASN A 371 -4.46 10.78 -16.74
N ASP A 372 -5.23 11.24 -17.74
CA ASP A 372 -6.44 12.04 -17.53
C ASP A 372 -7.51 11.25 -16.75
N ARG A 373 -7.63 9.93 -17.00
CA ARG A 373 -8.56 9.05 -16.27
C ARG A 373 -8.09 8.75 -14.84
N PHE A 374 -6.78 8.66 -14.61
CA PHE A 374 -6.19 8.55 -13.26
C PHE A 374 -6.37 9.85 -12.47
N VAL A 375 -6.17 11.01 -13.09
CA VAL A 375 -6.44 12.32 -12.45
C VAL A 375 -7.93 12.46 -12.13
N LYS A 376 -8.81 12.07 -13.06
CA LYS A 376 -10.25 12.03 -12.81
C LYS A 376 -10.61 11.03 -11.69
N MET A 377 -9.95 9.88 -11.65
CA MET A 377 -10.12 8.89 -10.58
C MET A 377 -9.73 9.48 -9.22
N LEU A 378 -8.59 10.16 -9.11
CA LEU A 378 -8.20 10.85 -7.87
C LEU A 378 -9.19 11.96 -7.51
N ALA A 379 -9.74 12.67 -8.50
CA ALA A 379 -10.77 13.69 -8.29
C ALA A 379 -12.09 13.09 -7.77
N ASP A 380 -12.60 12.03 -8.42
CA ASP A 380 -13.83 11.32 -8.03
C ASP A 380 -13.64 10.60 -6.67
N PHE A 381 -12.44 10.08 -6.41
CA PHE A 381 -12.04 9.54 -5.10
C PHE A 381 -12.04 10.64 -4.03
N SER A 382 -11.56 11.84 -4.38
CA SER A 382 -11.48 13.01 -3.49
C SER A 382 -12.83 13.72 -3.29
N GLU A 383 -13.82 13.46 -4.14
CA GLU A 383 -15.12 14.16 -4.16
C GLU A 383 -15.86 14.14 -2.80
N PRO A 384 -15.89 13.02 -2.06
CA PRO A 384 -16.50 12.95 -0.72
C PRO A 384 -15.74 13.76 0.33
N PHE A 385 -14.45 13.99 0.12
CA PHE A 385 -13.61 14.86 0.95
C PHE A 385 -13.85 16.35 0.64
N LEU A 386 -14.37 16.67 -0.56
CA LEU A 386 -14.53 18.03 -1.09
C LEU A 386 -15.99 18.54 -1.11
N GLN A 387 -17.00 17.67 -1.09
CA GLN A 387 -18.41 18.08 -1.09
C GLN A 387 -18.86 18.59 0.29
N ALA A 388 -18.70 19.89 0.49
CA ALA A 388 -19.46 20.69 1.43
C ALA A 388 -20.89 20.91 0.90
N GLY A 389 -21.91 20.71 1.75
CA GLY A 389 -23.15 21.50 1.64
C GLY A 389 -24.49 20.80 1.37
N SER A 390 -24.62 19.47 1.44
CA SER A 390 -25.97 18.85 1.39
C SER A 390 -26.06 17.51 2.12
N PHE A 391 -25.91 17.55 3.45
CA PHE A 391 -26.61 16.58 4.30
C PHE A 391 -27.76 17.33 4.97
N SER A 392 -28.90 17.36 4.28
CA SER A 392 -30.19 17.81 4.81
C SER A 392 -30.86 16.72 5.63
#